data_AF-A0A961H3K2-F1
#
_entry.id   AF-A0A961H3K2-F1
#
_cell.length_a   1.000
_cell.length_b   1.000
_cell.length_c   1.000
_cell.angle_alpha   90.00
_cell.angle_beta   90.00
_cell.angle_gamma   90.00
#
_symmetry.space_group_name_H-M   'P 1'
#
loop_
_entity.id
_entity.type
_entity.pdbx_description
1 polymer ?
#
loop_
_entity_poly.entity_id
_entity_poly.type
_entity_poly.pdbx_seq_one_letter_code
_entity_poly.pdbx_strand_id
1 'polypeptide(L)'
;MAKRGAASPKTKSKSKAQAGAAVSVFQRPGVRAAGFVMIGLAALATLGGAGYGVWTVDARARRSLAALPQQVEIAWPTIVRGSETRHVLDEQVRAEVQSQVEAIINHEPDPFGSESLEQAGEWLASSGWFADAPTVERIDARRVSITGVWRRPVAMVRYGQGDQARDYLVDSELRLLPKVYMQGERTGPYLTGATHSPAGNAPWTPDHRTPWPDQSLVEGLELLMLLV
;
A
#
# COMPACT_ATOMS: atom_id res chain seq x y z
N MET A 1 29.06 -28.06 -23.50
CA MET A 1 29.35 -29.27 -22.70
C MET A 1 29.63 -28.85 -21.26
N ALA A 2 28.69 -29.05 -20.35
CA ALA A 2 28.90 -29.35 -18.92
C ALA A 2 27.52 -29.43 -18.22
N LYS A 3 27.10 -30.65 -17.93
CA LYS A 3 25.95 -31.01 -17.08
C LYS A 3 26.30 -30.79 -15.61
N ARG A 4 25.33 -30.38 -14.79
CA ARG A 4 25.09 -30.68 -13.35
C ARG A 4 24.08 -29.63 -12.85
N GLY A 5 22.85 -29.92 -12.40
CA GLY A 5 22.32 -31.12 -11.77
C GLY A 5 22.31 -30.93 -10.25
N ALA A 6 21.22 -30.40 -9.68
CA ALA A 6 20.88 -30.56 -8.26
C ALA A 6 19.39 -30.29 -8.04
N ALA A 7 18.64 -31.37 -7.88
CA ALA A 7 17.25 -31.37 -7.42
C ALA A 7 17.22 -31.12 -5.90
N SER A 8 16.28 -30.28 -5.44
CA SER A 8 16.05 -30.04 -4.01
C SER A 8 14.86 -30.88 -3.50
N PRO A 9 14.96 -31.51 -2.31
CA PRO A 9 14.10 -32.61 -1.90
C PRO A 9 12.76 -32.18 -1.28
N LYS A 10 11.74 -33.02 -1.50
CA LYS A 10 10.43 -32.98 -0.83
C LYS A 10 10.56 -33.47 0.62
N THR A 11 10.30 -32.63 1.60
CA THR A 11 10.13 -33.01 3.01
C THR A 11 8.67 -33.39 3.28
N LYS A 12 8.38 -34.70 3.32
CA LYS A 12 7.18 -35.26 3.97
C LYS A 12 7.50 -35.49 5.44
N SER A 13 6.85 -34.76 6.34
CA SER A 13 6.83 -35.10 7.77
C SER A 13 5.53 -35.82 8.10
N LYS A 14 5.63 -37.14 8.34
CA LYS A 14 4.66 -37.96 9.07
C LYS A 14 5.42 -38.50 10.28
N SER A 15 4.92 -38.31 11.51
CA SER A 15 5.18 -39.26 12.60
C SER A 15 4.36 -38.95 13.87
N LYS A 16 3.71 -40.02 14.36
CA LYS A 16 3.38 -40.42 15.74
C LYS A 16 2.70 -39.41 16.68
N ALA A 17 1.50 -39.67 17.20
CA ALA A 17 1.06 -40.79 18.06
C ALA A 17 1.74 -40.83 19.45
N GLN A 18 1.02 -40.31 20.44
CA GLN A 18 1.06 -40.63 21.88
C GLN A 18 -0.42 -40.54 22.32
N ALA A 19 -1.16 -41.59 22.70
CA ALA A 19 -1.00 -42.51 23.83
C ALA A 19 -0.57 -41.75 25.09
N GLY A 20 -1.33 -41.61 26.17
CA GLY A 20 -2.60 -42.15 26.61
C GLY A 20 -2.63 -41.81 28.11
N ALA A 21 -3.74 -41.27 28.61
CA ALA A 21 -3.93 -41.08 30.05
C ALA A 21 -5.31 -41.62 30.40
N ALA A 22 -5.29 -42.83 30.97
CA ALA A 22 -6.45 -43.50 31.53
C ALA A 22 -6.90 -42.75 32.78
N VAL A 23 -8.10 -42.16 32.73
CA VAL A 23 -8.81 -41.72 33.93
C VAL A 23 -9.73 -42.86 34.33
N SER A 24 -9.36 -43.56 35.40
CA SER A 24 -10.14 -44.62 36.01
C SER A 24 -11.41 -44.05 36.64
N VAL A 25 -12.55 -44.37 36.04
CA VAL A 25 -13.90 -44.09 36.52
C VAL A 25 -14.22 -45.05 37.67
N PHE A 26 -14.40 -44.51 38.88
CA PHE A 26 -14.95 -45.22 40.03
C PHE A 26 -16.47 -45.42 39.81
N GLN A 27 -16.87 -46.63 39.40
CA GLN A 27 -18.29 -47.01 39.32
C GLN A 27 -18.75 -47.55 40.68
N ARG A 28 -19.71 -46.86 41.30
CA ARG A 28 -20.55 -47.41 42.38
C ARG A 28 -21.81 -48.04 41.77
N PRO A 29 -22.24 -49.23 42.21
CA PRO A 29 -23.41 -49.90 41.65
C PRO A 29 -24.70 -49.42 42.33
N GLY A 30 -25.73 -49.24 41.51
CA GLY A 30 -27.12 -49.40 41.91
C GLY A 30 -27.95 -48.12 41.99
N VAL A 31 -28.66 -47.78 40.91
CA VAL A 31 -30.13 -47.62 40.87
C VAL A 31 -30.59 -47.91 39.44
N ARG A 32 -31.71 -48.64 39.34
CA ARG A 32 -32.32 -49.20 38.13
C ARG A 32 -32.96 -48.12 37.24
N ALA A 33 -32.89 -48.39 35.93
CA ALA A 33 -33.90 -48.18 34.88
C ALA A 33 -34.74 -46.88 34.89
N ALA A 34 -34.46 -46.00 33.92
CA ALA A 34 -35.40 -45.31 33.02
C ALA A 34 -34.75 -44.00 32.52
N GLY A 35 -34.53 -43.84 31.21
CA GLY A 35 -34.13 -42.54 30.67
C GLY A 35 -33.24 -42.53 29.42
N PHE A 36 -33.41 -43.46 28.47
CA PHE A 36 -32.59 -43.49 27.24
C PHE A 36 -33.09 -42.58 26.10
N VAL A 37 -34.05 -41.67 26.34
CA VAL A 37 -34.58 -40.77 25.28
C VAL A 37 -34.05 -39.32 25.39
N MET A 38 -33.51 -38.89 26.53
CA MET A 38 -33.11 -37.48 26.72
C MET A 38 -31.68 -37.12 26.25
N ILE A 39 -30.80 -38.10 26.03
CA ILE A 39 -29.40 -37.82 25.64
C ILE A 39 -29.28 -37.49 24.14
N GLY A 40 -30.17 -38.02 23.29
CA GLY A 40 -30.20 -37.69 21.86
C GLY A 40 -30.60 -36.24 21.57
N LEU A 41 -31.46 -35.65 22.40
CA LEU A 41 -31.94 -34.26 22.26
C LEU A 41 -30.92 -33.22 22.78
N ALA A 42 -30.17 -33.56 23.84
CA ALA A 42 -29.12 -32.69 24.36
C ALA A 42 -27.94 -32.55 23.38
N ALA A 43 -27.57 -33.62 22.67
CA ALA A 43 -26.52 -33.58 21.64
C ALA A 43 -26.94 -32.74 20.42
N LEU A 44 -28.22 -32.79 20.01
CA LEU A 44 -28.75 -31.96 18.93
C LEU A 44 -28.84 -30.48 19.33
N ALA A 45 -29.14 -30.17 20.59
CA ALA A 45 -29.19 -28.79 21.11
C ALA A 45 -27.80 -28.15 21.20
N THR A 46 -26.76 -28.92 21.55
CA THR A 46 -25.37 -28.40 21.55
C THR A 46 -24.81 -28.18 20.14
N LEU A 47 -25.20 -29.01 19.16
CA LEU A 47 -24.82 -28.83 17.76
C LEU A 47 -25.63 -27.73 17.06
N GLY A 48 -26.91 -27.54 17.41
CA GLY A 48 -27.75 -26.45 16.90
C GLY A 48 -27.43 -25.07 17.49
N GLY A 49 -27.00 -25.00 18.75
CA GLY A 49 -26.66 -23.74 19.42
C GLY A 49 -25.31 -23.14 18.98
N ALA A 50 -24.35 -23.97 18.57
CA ALA A 50 -23.03 -23.51 18.13
C ALA A 50 -23.08 -22.72 16.81
N GLY A 51 -24.00 -23.04 15.89
CA GLY A 51 -24.12 -22.35 14.61
C GLY A 51 -24.64 -20.90 14.72
N TYR A 52 -25.58 -20.65 15.63
CA TYR A 52 -26.17 -19.31 15.82
C TYR A 52 -25.27 -18.36 16.61
N GLY A 53 -24.49 -18.88 17.57
CA GLY A 53 -23.60 -18.05 18.39
C GLY A 53 -22.48 -17.39 17.58
N VAL A 54 -21.84 -18.15 16.67
CA VAL A 54 -20.67 -17.68 15.92
C VAL A 54 -20.98 -16.48 15.01
N TRP A 55 -22.17 -16.43 14.42
CA TRP A 55 -22.58 -15.34 13.53
C TRP A 55 -22.75 -13.99 14.26
N THR A 56 -23.23 -14.02 15.50
CA THR A 56 -23.45 -12.80 16.29
C THR A 56 -22.15 -12.20 16.84
N VAL A 57 -21.15 -13.05 17.11
CA VAL A 57 -19.83 -12.62 17.60
C VAL A 57 -19.05 -11.92 16.48
N ASP A 58 -19.11 -12.44 15.26
CA ASP A 58 -18.43 -11.82 14.10
C ASP A 58 -19.00 -10.43 13.79
N ALA A 59 -20.33 -10.28 13.78
CA ALA A 59 -20.96 -8.97 13.55
C ALA A 59 -20.58 -7.93 14.60
N ARG A 60 -20.43 -8.32 15.88
CA ARG A 60 -20.04 -7.40 16.95
C ARG A 60 -18.55 -7.06 16.90
N ALA A 61 -17.70 -8.03 16.61
CA ALA A 61 -16.26 -7.82 16.42
C ALA A 61 -16.01 -6.86 15.24
N ARG A 62 -16.70 -7.04 14.11
CA ARG A 62 -16.61 -6.14 12.94
C ARG A 62 -17.02 -4.72 13.28
N ARG A 63 -18.12 -4.51 14.02
CA ARG A 63 -18.55 -3.17 14.45
C ARG A 63 -17.54 -2.49 15.38
N SER A 64 -16.96 -3.25 16.32
CA SER A 64 -15.94 -2.71 17.22
C SER A 64 -14.65 -2.37 16.49
N LEU A 65 -14.26 -3.15 15.48
CA LEU A 65 -13.10 -2.87 14.63
C LEU A 65 -13.35 -1.71 13.67
N ALA A 66 -14.57 -1.58 13.13
CA ALA A 66 -14.98 -0.48 12.27
C ALA A 66 -14.95 0.89 12.95
N ALA A 67 -15.06 0.93 14.27
CA ALA A 67 -14.98 2.18 15.03
C ALA A 67 -13.55 2.74 15.16
N LEU A 68 -12.52 1.97 14.80
CA LEU A 68 -11.13 2.40 14.90
C LEU A 68 -10.60 2.81 13.52
N PRO A 69 -9.90 3.96 13.41
CA PRO A 69 -9.30 4.36 12.15
C PRO A 69 -8.23 3.35 11.74
N GLN A 70 -8.17 3.12 10.43
CA GLN A 70 -7.14 2.31 9.78
C GLN A 70 -5.83 3.10 9.76
N GLN A 71 -4.74 2.38 10.03
CA GLN A 71 -3.38 2.87 9.94
C GLN A 71 -2.85 2.60 8.54
N VAL A 72 -2.33 3.64 7.90
CA VAL A 72 -1.78 3.57 6.55
C VAL A 72 -0.26 3.56 6.64
N GLU A 73 0.36 2.50 6.15
CA GLU A 73 1.80 2.35 6.05
C GLU A 73 2.21 2.54 4.58
N ILE A 74 2.88 3.65 4.28
CA ILE A 74 3.37 3.96 2.93
C ILE A 74 4.86 3.69 2.86
N ALA A 75 5.28 2.86 1.91
CA ALA A 75 6.69 2.59 1.64
C ALA A 75 7.34 3.79 0.92
N TRP A 76 7.75 4.81 1.68
CA TRP A 76 8.31 6.05 1.16
C TRP A 76 9.64 5.86 0.42
N PRO A 77 9.90 6.61 -0.67
CA PRO A 77 11.14 6.50 -1.41
C PRO A 77 12.29 7.09 -0.60
N THR A 78 13.39 6.33 -0.50
CA THR A 78 14.60 6.73 0.20
C THR A 78 15.81 6.74 -0.73
N ILE A 79 16.79 7.56 -0.38
CA ILE A 79 18.13 7.58 -0.98
C ILE A 79 19.09 7.23 0.15
N VAL A 80 19.91 6.21 -0.08
CA VAL A 80 21.01 5.84 0.82
C VAL A 80 22.28 6.47 0.26
N ARG A 81 22.92 7.35 1.04
CA ARG A 81 24.20 7.98 0.68
C ARG A 81 25.20 7.70 1.80
N GLY A 82 26.07 6.71 1.57
CA GLY A 82 26.95 6.20 2.64
C GLY A 82 26.12 5.55 3.74
N SER A 83 26.20 6.09 4.96
CA SER A 83 25.42 5.62 6.11
C SER A 83 24.13 6.41 6.35
N GLU A 84 23.85 7.46 5.58
CA GLU A 84 22.67 8.31 5.76
C GLU A 84 21.54 7.85 4.83
N THR A 85 20.36 7.60 5.41
CA THR A 85 19.12 7.35 4.67
C THR A 85 18.27 8.60 4.73
N ARG A 86 17.99 9.19 3.55
CA ARG A 86 17.16 10.40 3.43
C ARG A 86 15.95 10.11 2.55
N HIS A 87 14.79 10.66 2.92
CA HIS A 87 13.60 10.60 2.06
C HIS A 87 13.77 11.50 0.84
N VAL A 88 13.35 11.00 -0.33
CA VAL A 88 13.37 11.76 -1.59
C VAL A 88 12.39 12.93 -1.52
N LEU A 89 11.23 12.70 -0.91
CA LEU A 89 10.14 13.66 -0.76
C LEU A 89 10.30 14.45 0.55
N ASP A 90 9.93 15.73 0.50
CA ASP A 90 9.87 16.56 1.70
C ASP A 90 8.73 16.10 2.64
N GLU A 91 8.78 16.55 3.89
CA GLU A 91 7.81 16.16 4.92
C GLU A 91 6.40 16.65 4.56
N GLN A 92 6.26 17.83 3.97
CA GLN A 92 4.96 18.42 3.64
C GLN A 92 4.23 17.58 2.59
N VAL A 93 4.92 17.17 1.52
CA VAL A 93 4.38 16.30 0.48
C VAL A 93 4.04 14.92 1.04
N ARG A 94 4.88 14.36 1.92
CA ARG A 94 4.56 13.08 2.56
C ARG A 94 3.31 13.16 3.43
N ALA A 95 3.19 14.21 4.24
CA ALA A 95 2.01 14.45 5.08
C ALA A 95 0.74 14.66 4.24
N GLU A 96 0.84 15.40 3.13
CA GLU A 96 -0.28 15.63 2.21
C GLU A 96 -0.76 14.31 1.57
N VAL A 97 0.15 13.52 1.00
CA VAL A 97 -0.18 12.22 0.39
C VAL A 97 -0.75 11.26 1.43
N GLN A 98 -0.16 11.21 2.63
CA GLN A 98 -0.66 10.37 3.72
C GLN A 98 -2.06 10.78 4.16
N SER A 99 -2.29 12.08 4.40
CA SER A 99 -3.60 12.59 4.80
C SER A 99 -4.68 12.30 3.75
N GLN A 100 -4.37 12.44 2.47
CA GLN A 100 -5.36 12.21 1.42
C GLN A 100 -5.73 10.73 1.29
N VAL A 101 -4.75 9.84 1.41
CA VAL A 101 -4.99 8.39 1.42
C VAL A 101 -5.77 7.97 2.66
N GLU A 102 -5.40 8.45 3.84
CA GLU A 102 -6.11 8.18 5.08
C GLU A 102 -7.57 8.67 5.01
N ALA A 103 -7.81 9.83 4.36
CA ALA A 103 -9.15 10.33 4.14
C ALA A 103 -9.97 9.39 3.24
N ILE A 104 -9.40 8.90 2.13
CA ILE A 104 -10.08 7.95 1.23
C ILE A 104 -10.40 6.63 1.95
N ILE A 105 -9.40 6.06 2.62
CA ILE A 105 -9.52 4.74 3.28
C ILE A 105 -10.53 4.77 4.43
N ASN A 106 -10.55 5.85 5.22
CA ASN A 106 -11.42 5.95 6.39
C ASN A 106 -12.79 6.59 6.09
N HIS A 107 -13.08 6.97 4.85
CA HIS A 107 -14.39 7.51 4.47
C HIS A 107 -15.48 6.43 4.38
N GLU A 108 -15.09 5.22 3.96
CA GLU A 108 -16.05 4.15 3.67
C GLU A 108 -16.64 3.52 4.94
N PRO A 109 -17.97 3.29 5.03
CA PRO A 109 -18.60 2.69 6.21
C PRO A 109 -18.18 1.25 6.47
N ASP A 110 -17.90 0.46 5.43
CA ASP A 110 -17.33 -0.87 5.59
C ASP A 110 -15.81 -0.79 5.56
N PRO A 111 -15.14 -0.87 6.72
CA PRO A 111 -13.69 -0.82 6.76
C PRO A 111 -13.08 -1.96 5.97
N PHE A 112 -13.74 -3.10 5.75
CA PHE A 112 -13.17 -4.28 5.08
C PHE A 112 -13.44 -4.34 3.57
N GLY A 113 -14.15 -3.35 3.01
CA GLY A 113 -14.39 -3.26 1.58
C GLY A 113 -13.10 -3.12 0.77
N SER A 114 -13.08 -3.64 -0.46
CA SER A 114 -11.98 -3.40 -1.42
C SER A 114 -12.11 -2.05 -2.11
N GLU A 115 -13.31 -1.49 -2.18
CA GLU A 115 -13.62 -0.26 -2.90
C GLU A 115 -12.76 0.93 -2.44
N SER A 116 -12.57 1.13 -1.13
CA SER A 116 -11.72 2.21 -0.62
C SER A 116 -10.24 2.01 -0.93
N LEU A 117 -9.77 0.75 -1.04
CA LEU A 117 -8.40 0.43 -1.45
C LEU A 117 -8.19 0.69 -2.94
N GLU A 118 -9.17 0.33 -3.77
CA GLU A 118 -9.19 0.59 -5.21
C GLU A 118 -9.18 2.11 -5.48
N GLN A 119 -10.06 2.86 -4.82
CA GLN A 119 -10.10 4.33 -4.92
C GLN A 119 -8.78 4.98 -4.48
N ALA A 120 -8.17 4.49 -3.39
CA ALA A 120 -6.87 4.99 -2.95
C ALA A 120 -5.76 4.69 -3.98
N GLY A 121 -5.79 3.49 -4.58
CA GLY A 121 -4.86 3.10 -5.64
C GLY A 121 -5.01 3.96 -6.90
N GLU A 122 -6.23 4.22 -7.34
CA GLU A 122 -6.53 5.11 -8.48
C GLU A 122 -6.11 6.56 -8.22
N TRP A 123 -6.37 7.06 -7.01
CA TRP A 123 -5.93 8.39 -6.61
C TRP A 123 -4.40 8.49 -6.60
N LEU A 124 -3.69 7.52 -6.02
CA LEU A 124 -2.23 7.51 -6.01
C LEU A 124 -1.65 7.39 -7.43
N ALA A 125 -2.25 6.57 -8.30
CA ALA A 125 -1.83 6.41 -9.69
C ALA A 125 -2.08 7.68 -10.54
N SER A 126 -3.07 8.49 -10.19
CA SER A 126 -3.34 9.78 -10.84
C SER A 126 -2.57 10.95 -10.19
N SER A 127 -2.08 10.77 -8.96
CA SER A 127 -1.35 11.80 -8.22
C SER A 127 -0.10 12.28 -8.93
N GLY A 128 0.53 11.48 -9.79
CA GLY A 128 1.79 11.81 -10.46
C GLY A 128 3.05 11.52 -9.63
N TRP A 129 2.95 11.04 -8.39
CA TRP A 129 4.12 10.67 -7.58
C TRP A 129 4.67 9.26 -7.88
N PHE A 130 3.85 8.38 -8.44
CA PHE A 130 4.23 7.02 -8.81
C PHE A 130 4.44 6.88 -10.32
N ALA A 131 5.38 6.01 -10.71
CA ALA A 131 5.68 5.72 -12.11
C ALA A 131 4.62 4.79 -12.71
N ASP A 132 4.12 3.86 -11.87
CA ASP A 132 3.08 2.89 -12.18
C ASP A 132 1.97 2.95 -11.12
N ALA A 133 0.86 2.26 -11.35
CA ALA A 133 -0.17 2.12 -10.32
C ALA A 133 0.40 1.38 -9.09
N PRO A 134 0.35 1.97 -7.88
CA PRO A 134 0.85 1.31 -6.69
C PRO A 134 -0.08 0.16 -6.27
N THR A 135 0.48 -0.80 -5.55
CA THR A 135 -0.28 -1.84 -4.87
C THR A 135 -0.75 -1.31 -3.52
N VAL A 136 -2.06 -1.27 -3.34
CA VAL A 136 -2.72 -0.94 -2.08
C VAL A 136 -3.34 -2.21 -1.54
N GLU A 137 -2.81 -2.71 -0.43
CA GLU A 137 -3.27 -3.97 0.14
C GLU A 137 -3.56 -3.83 1.62
N ARG A 138 -4.54 -4.59 2.09
CA ARG A 138 -4.80 -4.73 3.52
C ARG A 138 -3.96 -5.88 4.07
N ILE A 139 -3.09 -5.58 5.02
CA ILE A 139 -2.27 -6.61 5.68
C ILE A 139 -3.02 -7.25 6.84
N ASP A 140 -3.81 -6.46 7.58
CA ASP A 140 -4.66 -6.97 8.65
C ASP A 140 -5.91 -6.09 8.86
N ALA A 141 -6.68 -6.35 9.92
CA ALA A 141 -7.93 -5.64 10.16
C ALA A 141 -7.79 -4.11 10.28
N ARG A 142 -6.59 -3.60 10.59
CA ARG A 142 -6.36 -2.17 10.83
C ARG A 142 -5.25 -1.57 10.01
N ARG A 143 -4.43 -2.37 9.32
CA ARG A 143 -3.28 -1.87 8.57
C ARG A 143 -3.45 -2.05 7.07
N VAL A 144 -3.27 -0.94 6.36
CA VAL A 144 -3.18 -0.89 4.91
C VAL A 144 -1.74 -0.56 4.54
N SER A 145 -1.17 -1.34 3.64
CA SER A 145 0.17 -1.14 3.10
C SER A 145 0.10 -0.65 1.67
N ILE A 146 0.95 0.34 1.37
CA ILE A 146 1.05 0.94 0.05
C ILE A 146 2.48 0.82 -0.42
N THR A 147 2.65 0.11 -1.53
CA THR A 147 3.94 -0.14 -2.16
C THR A 147 3.87 0.18 -3.65
N GLY A 148 4.96 0.66 -4.22
CA GLY A 148 4.99 0.99 -5.65
C GLY A 148 6.32 1.60 -6.09
N VAL A 149 6.45 1.79 -7.39
CA VAL A 149 7.62 2.46 -7.99
C VAL A 149 7.39 3.95 -7.92
N TRP A 150 8.14 4.63 -7.06
CA TRP A 150 8.10 6.09 -6.94
C TRP A 150 8.88 6.76 -8.07
N ARG A 151 8.33 7.86 -8.58
CA ARG A 151 9.07 8.76 -9.46
C ARG A 151 10.07 9.55 -8.65
N ARG A 152 11.28 9.67 -9.20
CA ARG A 152 12.39 10.37 -8.53
C ARG A 152 12.62 11.70 -9.25
N PRO A 153 12.61 12.83 -8.54
CA PRO A 153 12.98 14.10 -9.13
C PRO A 153 14.46 14.06 -9.52
N VAL A 154 14.76 14.39 -10.77
CA VAL A 154 16.14 14.45 -11.30
C VAL A 154 16.58 15.88 -11.56
N ALA A 155 15.65 16.75 -11.97
CA ALA A 155 15.93 18.14 -12.31
C ALA A 155 14.69 19.03 -12.12
N MET A 156 14.91 20.33 -12.25
CA MET A 156 13.85 21.32 -12.36
C MET A 156 13.88 21.96 -13.76
N VAL A 157 12.71 22.16 -14.35
CA VAL A 157 12.53 22.94 -15.58
C VAL A 157 11.97 24.29 -15.20
N ARG A 158 12.68 25.37 -15.55
CA ARG A 158 12.13 26.72 -15.39
C ARG A 158 11.32 27.10 -16.62
N TYR A 159 10.06 27.47 -16.41
CA TYR A 159 9.17 27.93 -17.47
C TYR A 159 8.39 29.18 -17.04
N GLY A 160 8.08 30.04 -18.01
CA GLY A 160 7.49 31.36 -17.78
C GLY A 160 8.54 32.49 -17.80
N GLN A 161 8.08 33.72 -17.58
CA GLN A 161 8.93 34.91 -17.63
C GLN A 161 8.70 35.81 -16.41
N GLY A 162 9.77 36.51 -16.00
CA GLY A 162 9.74 37.46 -14.88
C GLY A 162 9.23 36.83 -13.60
N ASP A 163 8.40 37.58 -12.86
CA ASP A 163 7.86 37.17 -11.55
C ASP A 163 6.85 36.01 -11.64
N GLN A 164 6.42 35.65 -12.85
CA GLN A 164 5.51 34.52 -13.09
C GLN A 164 6.26 33.22 -13.42
N ALA A 165 7.59 33.25 -13.52
CA ALA A 165 8.36 32.04 -13.74
C ALA A 165 8.15 31.02 -12.59
N ARG A 166 8.06 29.75 -12.97
CA ARG A 166 7.87 28.62 -12.06
C ARG A 166 8.92 27.56 -12.34
N ASP A 167 9.35 26.90 -11.27
CA ASP A 167 10.29 25.80 -11.30
C ASP A 167 9.52 24.49 -11.15
N TYR A 168 9.42 23.72 -12.24
CA TYR A 168 8.71 22.46 -12.32
C TYR A 168 9.65 21.29 -12.06
N LEU A 169 9.32 20.41 -11.11
CA LEU A 169 10.08 19.18 -10.91
C LEU A 169 9.79 18.18 -12.04
N VAL A 170 10.84 17.53 -12.53
CA VAL A 170 10.74 16.46 -13.54
C VAL A 170 11.48 15.20 -13.08
N ASP A 171 11.02 14.05 -13.58
CA ASP A 171 11.71 12.76 -13.42
C ASP A 171 12.67 12.47 -14.59
N SER A 172 13.28 11.29 -14.58
CA SER A 172 14.22 10.83 -15.62
C SER A 172 13.59 10.64 -17.01
N GLU A 173 12.27 10.74 -17.13
CA GLU A 173 11.53 10.64 -18.39
C GLU A 173 10.93 12.01 -18.79
N LEU A 174 11.38 13.10 -18.17
CA LEU A 174 10.83 14.46 -18.34
C LEU A 174 9.33 14.58 -18.06
N ARG A 175 8.74 13.64 -17.32
CA ARG A 175 7.37 13.78 -16.86
C ARG A 175 7.35 14.74 -15.69
N LEU A 176 6.28 15.51 -15.56
CA LEU A 176 6.11 16.45 -14.44
C LEU A 176 5.80 15.75 -13.13
N LEU A 177 6.40 16.23 -12.03
CA LEU A 177 6.00 15.89 -10.68
C LEU A 177 5.00 16.95 -10.15
N PRO A 178 4.12 16.61 -9.19
CA PRO A 178 3.00 17.46 -8.79
C PRO A 178 3.39 18.77 -8.12
N LYS A 179 4.53 18.78 -7.43
CA LYS A 179 5.01 19.96 -6.70
C LYS A 179 5.69 20.95 -7.66
N VAL A 180 5.17 22.17 -7.66
CA VAL A 180 5.72 23.32 -8.40
C VAL A 180 6.25 24.33 -7.40
N TYR A 181 7.40 24.92 -7.72
CA TYR A 181 8.05 25.92 -6.89
C TYR A 181 8.03 27.30 -7.54
N MET A 182 8.11 28.33 -6.71
CA MET A 182 8.46 29.66 -7.19
C MET A 182 9.92 29.66 -7.65
N GLN A 183 10.24 30.54 -8.61
CA GLN A 183 11.62 30.70 -9.09
C GLN A 183 12.59 30.92 -7.90
N GLY A 184 13.55 30.00 -7.76
CA GLY A 184 14.61 30.08 -6.76
C GLY A 184 14.23 29.60 -5.34
N GLU A 185 13.01 29.11 -5.12
CA GLU A 185 12.59 28.57 -3.83
C GLU A 185 13.34 27.27 -3.47
N ARG A 186 13.72 26.47 -4.47
CA ARG A 186 14.47 25.21 -4.29
C ARG A 186 15.79 25.26 -5.05
N THR A 187 16.84 24.70 -4.48
CA THR A 187 18.13 24.54 -5.17
C THR A 187 18.27 23.15 -5.77
N GLY A 188 18.87 23.04 -6.96
CA GLY A 188 19.14 21.77 -7.63
C GLY A 188 19.58 21.98 -9.08
N PRO A 189 19.78 20.89 -9.84
CA PRO A 189 20.07 21.00 -11.26
C PRO A 189 18.85 21.55 -12.01
N TYR A 190 19.11 22.49 -12.92
CA TYR A 190 18.11 23.15 -13.73
C TYR A 190 18.31 22.83 -15.20
N LEU A 191 17.21 22.49 -15.87
CA LEU A 191 17.11 22.49 -17.31
C LEU A 191 16.53 23.83 -17.75
N THR A 192 17.25 24.52 -18.63
CA THR A 192 16.87 25.82 -19.19
C THR A 192 16.58 25.71 -20.67
N GLY A 193 15.87 26.69 -21.23
CA GLY A 193 15.60 26.74 -22.67
C GLY A 193 14.34 26.00 -23.11
N ALA A 194 13.45 25.64 -22.17
CA ALA A 194 12.13 25.13 -22.51
C ALA A 194 11.36 26.15 -23.36
N THR A 195 11.00 25.76 -24.58
CA THR A 195 10.26 26.58 -25.55
C THR A 195 8.76 26.32 -25.49
N HIS A 196 8.37 25.11 -25.11
CA HIS A 196 6.96 24.70 -24.98
C HIS A 196 6.51 24.69 -23.53
N SER A 197 5.23 24.98 -23.31
CA SER A 197 4.59 24.77 -22.01
C SER A 197 4.60 23.29 -21.63
N PRO A 198 4.51 22.97 -20.33
CA PRO A 198 4.33 21.59 -19.92
C PRO A 198 3.09 20.97 -20.56
N ALA A 199 3.10 19.65 -20.73
CA ALA A 199 1.92 18.91 -21.17
C ALA A 199 0.76 19.14 -20.19
N GLY A 200 -0.45 19.37 -20.71
CA GLY A 200 -1.63 19.61 -19.89
C GLY A 200 -2.80 20.16 -20.69
N ASN A 201 -4.00 19.97 -20.15
CA ASN A 201 -5.25 20.40 -20.79
C ASN A 201 -5.58 21.87 -20.48
N ALA A 202 -4.91 22.45 -19.47
CA ALA A 202 -5.09 23.82 -19.03
C ALA A 202 -3.82 24.32 -18.31
N PRO A 203 -3.59 25.66 -18.23
CA PRO A 203 -2.40 26.25 -17.60
C PRO A 203 -2.17 25.86 -16.12
N TRP A 204 -3.15 25.26 -15.46
CA TRP A 204 -3.14 24.94 -14.03
C TRP A 204 -3.41 23.47 -13.72
N THR A 205 -3.52 22.63 -14.75
CA THR A 205 -3.76 21.19 -14.58
C THR A 205 -2.76 20.44 -15.47
N PRO A 206 -1.48 20.41 -15.03
CA PRO A 206 -0.45 19.74 -15.79
C PRO A 206 -0.76 18.24 -15.89
N ASP A 207 -0.47 17.66 -17.04
CA ASP A 207 -0.47 16.22 -17.19
C ASP A 207 0.85 15.67 -16.63
N HIS A 208 0.75 14.91 -15.54
CA HIS A 208 1.90 14.31 -14.88
C HIS A 208 2.40 13.04 -15.57
N ARG A 209 1.66 12.50 -16.56
CA ARG A 209 1.99 11.24 -17.24
C ARG A 209 2.70 11.45 -18.55
N THR A 210 2.38 12.53 -19.26
CA THR A 210 2.98 12.85 -20.54
C THR A 210 4.34 13.55 -20.35
N PRO A 211 5.43 13.06 -20.98
CA PRO A 211 6.71 13.75 -20.99
C PRO A 211 6.60 15.18 -21.54
N TRP A 212 7.46 16.07 -21.07
CA TRP A 212 7.53 17.43 -21.60
C TRP A 212 7.90 17.41 -23.09
N PRO A 213 7.13 18.05 -23.98
CA PRO A 213 7.32 17.95 -25.44
C PRO A 213 8.42 18.90 -25.94
N ASP A 214 9.64 18.81 -25.39
CA ASP A 214 10.78 19.65 -25.82
C ASP A 214 12.07 18.84 -25.95
N GLN A 215 12.59 18.74 -27.18
CA GLN A 215 13.82 18.02 -27.50
C GLN A 215 15.04 18.58 -26.75
N SER A 216 15.09 19.89 -26.52
CA SER A 216 16.20 20.55 -25.84
C SER A 216 16.31 20.10 -24.38
N LEU A 217 15.15 19.79 -23.75
CA LEU A 217 15.12 19.26 -22.39
C LEU A 217 15.60 17.81 -22.34
N VAL A 218 15.34 17.01 -23.39
CA VAL A 218 15.84 15.63 -23.50
C VAL A 218 17.36 15.63 -23.54
N GLU A 219 17.94 16.42 -24.44
CA GLU A 219 19.40 16.55 -24.57
C GLU A 219 20.05 17.08 -23.28
N GLY A 220 19.43 18.09 -22.65
CA GLY A 220 19.89 18.63 -21.38
C GLY A 220 19.83 17.61 -20.24
N LEU A 221 18.79 16.77 -20.20
CA LEU A 221 18.65 15.71 -19.20
C LEU A 221 19.67 14.59 -19.41
N GLU A 222 19.91 14.17 -20.66
CA GLU A 222 20.94 13.18 -21.00
C GLU A 222 22.32 13.66 -20.54
N LEU A 223 22.66 14.92 -20.81
CA LEU A 223 23.91 15.52 -20.36
C LEU A 223 24.00 15.53 -18.83
N LEU A 224 22.92 15.89 -18.14
CA LEU A 224 22.87 15.88 -16.68
C LEU A 224 23.09 14.46 -16.11
N MET A 225 22.50 13.43 -16.71
CA MET A 225 22.63 12.05 -16.27
C MET A 225 24.06 11.49 -16.45
N LEU A 226 24.86 12.06 -17.35
CA LEU A 226 26.27 11.70 -17.51
C LEU A 226 27.18 12.29 -16.43
N LEU A 227 26.72 13.31 -15.68
CA LEU A 227 27.50 14.05 -14.70
C LEU A 227 27.29 13.57 -13.24
N VAL A 228 26.27 12.76 -12.99
CA VAL A 228 25.86 12.31 -11.63
C VAL A 228 26.27 10.87 -11.39
#